data_AF-A0A6H1ZRR2-F1
#
_entry.id   AF-A0A6H1ZRR2-F1
#
_cell.length_a   1.000
_cell.length_b   1.000
_cell.length_c   1.000
_cell.angle_alpha   90.00
_cell.angle_beta   90.00
_cell.angle_gamma   90.00
#
_symmetry.space_group_name_H-M   'P 1'
#
loop_
_entity.id
_entity.type
_entity.pdbx_description
1 polymer ?
#
loop_
_entity_poly.entity_id
_entity_poly.type
_entity_poly.pdbx_seq_one_letter_code
_entity_poly.pdbx_strand_id
1 'polypeptide(L)'
;MIPFEEWGPKRGIHLFRIDTGSVIGMPCPYGRKGDLLWVKEGFFLYGFYNKPTYKADFSEYQLGSLKCEHSSTGLRFGNWDFHWKSPLFMPKKYARIWLELTADPIPQRIQEITEEDADAEGFGGDFPHKVFPDIFFNDMGHLSIPECFGILFDTYNGPGTWDKNPWVWKLEFKRIEK
;
A
#
# COMPACT_ATOMS: atom_id res chain seq x y z
N MET A 1 -25.21 -6.40 23.54
CA MET A 1 -24.06 -6.52 22.63
C MET A 1 -23.47 -7.89 22.85
N ILE A 2 -23.71 -8.81 21.92
CA ILE A 2 -23.23 -10.21 21.96
C ILE A 2 -22.19 -10.32 20.82
N PRO A 3 -21.05 -10.98 21.01
CA PRO A 3 -19.85 -10.75 20.22
C PRO A 3 -19.98 -11.32 18.80
N PHE A 4 -19.49 -10.58 17.81
CA PHE A 4 -19.15 -11.14 16.50
C PHE A 4 -18.06 -12.20 16.71
N GLU A 5 -18.42 -13.48 16.70
CA GLU A 5 -17.43 -14.54 16.48
C GLU A 5 -17.07 -14.53 15.00
N GLU A 6 -16.01 -13.79 14.66
CA GLU A 6 -15.36 -13.86 13.35
C GLU A 6 -14.82 -15.27 13.12
N TRP A 7 -15.57 -16.09 12.39
CA TRP A 7 -15.06 -17.34 11.88
C TRP A 7 -14.03 -17.03 10.80
N GLY A 8 -12.77 -17.29 11.15
CA GLY A 8 -11.64 -17.10 10.27
C GLY A 8 -11.89 -17.67 8.86
N PRO A 9 -11.54 -16.94 7.82
CA PRO A 9 -11.85 -17.25 6.43
C PRO A 9 -11.10 -18.47 5.82
N LYS A 10 -11.68 -19.10 4.79
CA LYS A 10 -11.14 -20.29 4.08
C LYS A 10 -11.00 -20.02 2.58
N ARG A 11 -9.80 -20.21 2.02
CA ARG A 11 -9.49 -20.21 0.56
C ARG A 11 -10.13 -19.05 -0.23
N GLY A 12 -9.58 -17.83 -0.11
CA GLY A 12 -10.01 -16.69 -0.94
C GLY A 12 -11.44 -16.20 -0.69
N ILE A 13 -12.12 -16.69 0.35
CA ILE A 13 -13.48 -16.27 0.73
C ILE A 13 -13.48 -15.89 2.21
N HIS A 14 -13.92 -14.67 2.51
CA HIS A 14 -14.18 -14.23 3.86
C HIS A 14 -15.58 -14.62 4.32
N LEU A 15 -15.68 -15.35 5.44
CA LEU A 15 -16.96 -15.77 5.99
C LEU A 15 -17.40 -14.75 7.03
N PHE A 16 -18.60 -14.22 6.86
CA PHE A 16 -19.24 -13.33 7.83
C PHE A 16 -20.48 -14.02 8.37
N ARG A 17 -20.62 -14.05 9.69
CA ARG A 17 -21.89 -14.41 10.33
C ARG A 17 -22.68 -13.12 10.53
N ILE A 18 -23.88 -13.05 9.97
CA ILE A 18 -24.77 -11.89 10.11
C ILE A 18 -25.83 -12.17 11.19
N ASP A 19 -26.51 -11.12 11.65
CA ASP A 19 -27.44 -11.16 12.79
C ASP A 19 -28.57 -12.20 12.67
N THR A 20 -28.92 -12.59 11.44
CA THR A 20 -29.91 -13.65 11.16
C THR A 20 -29.39 -15.07 11.46
N GLY A 21 -28.11 -15.21 11.84
CA GLY A 21 -27.42 -16.48 11.99
C GLY A 21 -26.92 -17.08 10.67
N SER A 22 -27.17 -16.43 9.53
CA SER A 22 -26.66 -16.86 8.22
C SER A 22 -25.17 -16.59 8.07
N VAL A 23 -24.49 -17.42 7.28
CA VAL A 23 -23.08 -17.23 6.91
C VAL A 23 -23.03 -16.73 5.46
N ILE A 24 -22.40 -15.58 5.24
CA ILE A 24 -22.14 -15.02 3.91
C ILE A 24 -20.66 -15.20 3.59
N GLY A 25 -20.36 -15.77 2.42
CA GLY A 25 -19.01 -15.79 1.88
C GLY A 25 -18.79 -14.61 0.93
N MET A 26 -17.86 -13.72 1.24
CA MET A 26 -17.41 -12.68 0.31
C MET A 26 -16.11 -13.11 -0.36
N PRO A 27 -16.02 -13.15 -1.69
CA PRO A 27 -14.75 -13.41 -2.36
C PRO A 27 -13.75 -12.31 -2.02
N CYS A 28 -12.45 -12.63 -2.07
CA CYS A 28 -11.39 -11.66 -1.88
C CYS A 28 -11.58 -10.45 -2.81
N PRO A 29 -11.55 -9.21 -2.29
CA PRO A 29 -11.74 -8.02 -3.10
C PRO A 29 -10.61 -7.79 -4.12
N TYR A 30 -9.45 -8.43 -3.92
CA TYR A 30 -8.28 -8.28 -4.78
C TYR A 30 -8.24 -9.26 -5.95
N GLY A 31 -9.17 -10.22 -6.01
CA GLY A 31 -9.23 -11.22 -7.07
C GLY A 31 -8.68 -12.58 -6.64
N ARG A 32 -8.23 -13.36 -7.63
CA ARG A 32 -7.73 -14.73 -7.49
C ARG A 32 -6.38 -14.88 -8.20
N LYS A 33 -5.74 -16.03 -8.02
CA LYS A 33 -4.53 -16.38 -8.75
C LYS A 33 -4.69 -16.11 -10.26
N GLY A 34 -3.74 -15.38 -10.85
CA GLY A 34 -3.71 -14.99 -12.26
C GLY A 34 -4.37 -13.64 -12.56
N ASP A 35 -5.13 -13.06 -11.62
CA ASP A 35 -5.68 -11.72 -11.80
C ASP A 35 -4.59 -10.64 -11.72
N LEU A 36 -4.85 -9.52 -12.38
CA LEU A 36 -3.91 -8.39 -12.46
C LEU A 36 -4.34 -7.25 -11.55
N LEU A 37 -3.42 -6.85 -10.69
CA LEU A 37 -3.46 -5.60 -9.95
C LEU A 37 -2.65 -4.54 -10.68
N TRP A 38 -3.00 -3.27 -10.44
CA TRP A 38 -2.19 -2.14 -10.84
C TRP A 38 -1.83 -1.32 -9.61
N VAL A 39 -0.62 -0.76 -9.60
CA VAL A 39 -0.21 0.14 -8.52
C VAL A 39 -0.73 1.54 -8.82
N LYS A 40 -1.22 2.23 -7.78
CA LYS A 40 -1.60 3.63 -7.84
C LYS A 40 -0.46 4.48 -7.27
N GLU A 41 -0.06 5.51 -8.01
CA GLU A 41 1.05 6.39 -7.65
C GLU A 41 0.59 7.83 -7.57
N GLY A 42 1.29 8.65 -6.78
CA GLY A 42 1.08 10.09 -6.76
C GLY A 42 1.50 10.66 -8.10
N PHE A 43 0.64 11.42 -8.76
CA PHE A 43 0.88 11.85 -10.14
C PHE A 43 0.34 13.25 -10.40
N PHE A 44 0.87 13.93 -11.40
CA PHE A 44 0.19 15.06 -12.03
C PHE A 44 0.17 14.88 -13.54
N LEU A 45 -0.66 15.67 -14.22
CA LEU A 45 -0.77 15.66 -15.67
C LEU A 45 -0.16 16.94 -16.21
N TYR A 46 0.72 16.83 -17.19
CA TYR A 46 1.39 17.94 -17.84
C TYR A 46 1.14 17.96 -19.35
N GLY A 47 1.10 19.16 -19.91
CA GLY A 47 1.01 19.42 -21.35
C GLY A 47 -0.33 19.08 -21.99
N PHE A 48 -0.46 19.42 -23.27
CA PHE A 48 -1.71 19.27 -24.03
C PHE A 48 -2.21 17.82 -24.16
N TYR A 49 -1.34 16.84 -23.95
CA TYR A 49 -1.67 15.41 -24.05
C TYR A 49 -1.99 14.73 -22.72
N ASN A 50 -2.08 15.49 -21.61
CA ASN A 50 -2.28 14.92 -20.27
C ASN A 50 -1.27 13.80 -19.97
N LYS A 51 0.01 14.07 -20.20
CA LYS A 51 1.08 13.10 -19.95
C LYS A 51 1.25 12.96 -18.43
N PRO A 52 1.19 11.73 -17.87
CA PRO A 52 1.40 11.53 -16.44
C PRO A 52 2.87 11.70 -16.08
N THR A 53 3.12 12.44 -15.00
CA THR A 53 4.40 12.51 -14.29
C THR A 53 4.18 11.97 -12.88
N TYR A 54 5.05 11.09 -12.41
CA TYR A 54 4.91 10.39 -11.14
C TYR A 54 5.83 10.98 -10.08
N LYS A 55 5.35 11.05 -8.83
CA LYS A 55 6.07 11.65 -7.71
C LYS A 55 7.38 10.93 -7.40
N ALA A 56 7.40 9.61 -7.56
CA ALA A 56 8.58 8.78 -7.31
C ALA A 56 9.75 9.06 -8.26
N ASP A 57 9.47 9.52 -9.49
CA ASP A 57 10.49 9.79 -10.51
C ASP A 57 10.88 11.26 -10.57
N PHE A 58 10.10 12.13 -9.91
CA PHE A 58 10.23 13.56 -10.07
C PHE A 58 11.51 14.03 -9.39
N SER A 59 12.47 14.48 -10.21
CA SER A 59 13.59 15.28 -9.76
C SER A 59 13.43 16.71 -10.25
N GLU A 60 13.81 17.67 -9.40
CA GLU A 60 13.75 19.11 -9.70
C GLU A 60 14.49 19.50 -10.99
N TYR A 61 15.44 18.66 -11.43
CA TYR A 61 16.24 18.86 -12.64
C TYR A 61 15.51 18.51 -13.95
N GLN A 62 14.44 17.70 -13.92
CA GLN A 62 13.76 17.24 -15.13
C GLN A 62 12.97 18.33 -15.88
N LEU A 63 12.73 19.49 -15.27
CA LEU A 63 11.98 20.59 -15.89
C LEU A 63 12.82 21.77 -16.37
N GLY A 64 14.14 21.58 -16.53
CA GLY A 64 15.04 22.48 -17.25
C GLY A 64 15.15 23.89 -16.65
N SER A 65 16.17 24.12 -15.82
CA SER A 65 16.69 25.45 -15.40
C SER A 65 15.70 26.46 -14.77
N LEU A 66 14.40 26.20 -14.76
CA LEU A 66 13.37 27.02 -14.14
C LEU A 66 13.32 26.68 -12.65
N LYS A 67 13.46 27.70 -11.82
CA LYS A 67 13.32 27.55 -10.36
C LYS A 67 11.92 27.00 -10.06
N CYS A 68 11.85 25.78 -9.52
CA CYS A 68 10.63 25.23 -8.95
C CYS A 68 10.36 25.98 -7.64
N GLU A 69 9.21 26.61 -7.51
CA GLU A 69 8.70 26.95 -6.18
C GLU A 69 7.90 25.76 -5.67
N HIS A 70 8.39 25.12 -4.61
CA HIS A 70 7.67 24.08 -3.89
C HIS A 70 6.57 24.74 -3.06
N SER A 71 5.32 24.48 -3.44
CA SER A 71 4.19 24.69 -2.53
C SER A 71 3.92 23.39 -1.77
N SER A 72 3.19 23.48 -0.66
CA SER A 72 2.77 22.30 0.12
C SER A 72 1.93 21.29 -0.69
N THR A 73 1.42 21.65 -1.86
CA THR A 73 0.49 20.83 -2.66
C THR A 73 0.93 20.61 -4.11
N GLY A 74 2.07 21.15 -4.54
CA GLY A 74 2.40 21.19 -5.96
C GLY A 74 3.65 21.97 -6.32
N LEU A 75 3.89 22.05 -7.62
CA LEU A 75 5.04 22.67 -8.25
C LEU A 75 4.57 23.85 -9.10
N ARG A 76 5.18 25.01 -8.92
CA ARG A 76 4.95 26.16 -9.78
C ARG A 76 6.14 26.38 -10.72
N PHE A 77 5.84 26.55 -12.01
CA PHE A 77 6.81 26.84 -13.07
C PHE A 77 6.36 28.06 -13.88
N GLY A 78 6.94 29.23 -13.57
CA GLY A 78 6.49 30.50 -14.14
C GLY A 78 5.02 30.78 -13.78
N ASN A 79 4.17 30.81 -14.81
CA ASN A 79 2.72 31.03 -14.66
C ASN A 79 1.90 29.73 -14.63
N TRP A 80 2.55 28.57 -14.55
CA TRP A 80 1.89 27.27 -14.55
C TRP A 80 1.97 26.63 -13.17
N ASP A 81 0.82 26.24 -12.63
CA ASP A 81 0.71 25.51 -11.36
C ASP A 81 0.37 24.04 -11.63
N PHE A 82 1.17 23.13 -11.08
CA PHE A 82 0.95 21.69 -11.13
C PHE A 82 0.69 21.16 -9.73
N HIS A 83 -0.47 20.53 -9.54
CA HIS A 83 -0.81 19.94 -8.25
C HIS A 83 -0.63 18.43 -8.29
N TRP A 84 0.06 17.90 -7.28
CA TRP A 84 0.12 16.46 -7.08
C TRP A 84 -1.27 15.93 -6.78
N LYS A 85 -1.74 14.99 -7.60
CA LYS A 85 -2.99 14.27 -7.38
C LYS A 85 -2.71 13.06 -6.51
N SER A 86 -3.63 12.81 -5.58
CA SER A 86 -3.58 11.62 -4.72
C SER A 86 -3.64 10.35 -5.59
N PRO A 87 -2.86 9.30 -5.24
CA PRO A 87 -2.91 8.00 -5.90
C PRO A 87 -4.33 7.43 -6.01
N LEU A 88 -5.18 7.72 -5.02
CA LEU A 88 -6.57 7.25 -4.97
C LEU A 88 -7.35 7.59 -6.25
N PHE A 89 -7.08 8.76 -6.84
CA PHE A 89 -7.74 9.26 -8.04
C PHE A 89 -7.00 8.91 -9.34
N MET A 90 -5.93 8.11 -9.29
CA MET A 90 -5.18 7.71 -10.48
C MET A 90 -5.99 6.73 -11.36
N PRO A 91 -6.31 7.10 -12.61
CA PRO A 91 -6.97 6.19 -13.56
C PRO A 91 -6.06 5.03 -13.99
N LYS A 92 -6.68 3.87 -14.30
CA LYS A 92 -6.02 2.66 -14.84
C LYS A 92 -5.05 2.94 -15.99
N LYS A 93 -5.43 3.82 -16.91
CA LYS A 93 -4.66 4.11 -18.13
C LYS A 93 -3.30 4.75 -17.87
N TYR A 94 -3.07 5.24 -16.64
CA TYR A 94 -1.79 5.78 -16.20
C TYR A 94 -1.06 4.80 -15.26
N ALA A 95 -1.52 3.55 -15.13
CA ALA A 95 -0.75 2.56 -14.41
C ALA A 95 0.45 2.10 -15.25
N ARG A 96 1.63 2.17 -14.65
CA ARG A 96 2.90 1.70 -15.24
C ARG A 96 3.50 0.49 -14.52
N ILE A 97 3.02 0.19 -13.31
CA ILE A 97 3.40 -1.01 -12.55
C ILE A 97 2.18 -1.92 -12.49
N TRP A 98 2.37 -3.15 -12.97
CA TRP A 98 1.37 -4.20 -13.01
C TRP A 98 1.88 -5.38 -12.20
N LEU A 99 0.97 -5.96 -11.40
CA LEU A 99 1.26 -7.10 -10.55
C LEU A 99 0.30 -8.24 -10.91
N GLU A 100 0.83 -9.44 -11.11
CA GLU A 100 0.02 -10.66 -11.31
C GLU A 100 -0.01 -11.42 -9.99
N LEU A 101 -1.21 -11.77 -9.52
CA LEU A 101 -1.38 -12.61 -8.33
C LEU A 101 -0.86 -14.03 -8.62
N THR A 102 0.13 -14.48 -7.85
CA THR A 102 0.78 -15.79 -8.05
C THR A 102 0.10 -16.92 -7.27
N ALA A 103 -0.66 -16.56 -6.24
CA ALA A 103 -1.48 -17.46 -5.44
C ALA A 103 -2.86 -16.83 -5.19
N ASP A 104 -3.82 -17.64 -4.76
CA ASP A 104 -5.10 -17.11 -4.28
C ASP A 104 -4.86 -16.34 -2.98
N PRO A 105 -5.41 -15.13 -2.81
CA PRO A 105 -5.28 -14.37 -1.58
C PRO A 105 -5.68 -15.19 -0.35
N ILE A 106 -4.79 -15.22 0.63
CA ILE A 106 -4.99 -15.96 1.87
C ILE A 106 -5.25 -14.95 2.98
N PRO A 107 -6.35 -15.11 3.70
CA PRO A 107 -6.61 -14.28 4.86
C PRO A 107 -5.77 -14.73 6.06
N GLN A 108 -5.23 -13.78 6.80
CA GLN A 108 -4.25 -14.02 7.87
C GLN A 108 -4.49 -13.00 8.99
N ARG A 109 -4.19 -13.37 10.25
CA ARG A 109 -4.13 -12.39 11.34
C ARG A 109 -2.85 -11.57 11.17
N ILE A 110 -2.90 -10.25 11.37
CA ILE A 110 -1.73 -9.39 11.09
C ILE A 110 -0.48 -9.79 11.91
N GLN A 111 -0.66 -10.31 13.14
CA GLN A 111 0.44 -10.78 13.99
C GLN A 111 0.96 -12.18 13.62
N GLU A 112 0.33 -12.89 12.67
CA GLU A 112 0.85 -14.15 12.12
C GLU A 112 1.88 -13.91 11.00
N ILE A 113 2.23 -12.65 10.72
CA ILE A 113 3.29 -12.29 9.78
C ILE A 113 4.63 -12.90 10.20
N THR A 114 5.33 -13.55 9.27
CA THR A 114 6.66 -14.10 9.51
C THR A 114 7.75 -13.07 9.20
N GLU A 115 9.00 -13.36 9.59
CA GLU A 115 10.13 -12.50 9.22
C GLU A 115 10.31 -12.43 7.70
N GLU A 116 10.11 -13.55 6.99
CA GLU A 116 10.19 -13.61 5.52
C GLU A 116 9.08 -12.80 4.85
N ASP A 117 7.88 -12.82 5.42
CA ASP A 117 6.77 -12.00 4.93
C ASP A 117 7.06 -10.51 5.14
N ALA A 118 7.56 -10.14 6.32
CA ALA A 118 7.92 -8.75 6.60
C ALA A 118 9.11 -8.27 5.74
N ASP A 119 10.11 -9.13 5.48
CA ASP A 119 11.19 -8.87 4.54
C ASP A 119 10.65 -8.63 3.12
N ALA A 120 9.69 -9.45 2.67
CA ALA A 120 9.02 -9.30 1.37
C ALA A 120 8.19 -8.00 1.26
N GLU A 121 7.63 -7.51 2.38
CA GLU A 121 6.99 -6.18 2.48
C GLU A 121 8.01 -5.03 2.45
N GLY A 122 9.31 -5.34 2.46
CA GLY A 122 10.40 -4.38 2.35
C GLY A 122 11.09 -4.04 3.68
N PHE A 123 10.92 -4.85 4.73
CA PHE A 123 11.63 -4.63 6.00
C PHE A 123 13.05 -5.21 6.06
N GLY A 124 13.57 -5.71 4.93
CA GLY A 124 14.94 -6.21 4.84
C GLY A 124 16.02 -5.15 5.03
N GLY A 125 16.97 -5.43 5.92
CA GLY A 125 18.15 -4.58 6.17
C GLY A 125 17.81 -3.18 6.68
N ASP A 126 18.55 -2.16 6.23
CA ASP A 126 18.34 -0.76 6.67
C ASP A 126 17.14 -0.06 5.99
N PHE A 127 16.32 -0.77 5.22
CA PHE A 127 15.27 -0.14 4.41
C PHE A 127 14.26 0.67 5.23
N PRO A 128 13.74 0.20 6.39
CA PRO A 128 12.79 0.97 7.19
C PRO A 128 13.34 2.33 7.63
N HIS A 129 14.58 2.36 8.11
CA HIS A 129 15.25 3.60 8.53
C HIS A 129 15.49 4.58 7.38
N LYS A 130 15.81 4.08 6.18
CA LYS A 130 16.07 4.92 5.01
C LYS A 130 14.79 5.50 4.41
N VAL A 131 13.71 4.74 4.41
CA VAL A 131 12.46 5.10 3.72
C VAL A 131 11.48 5.82 4.63
N PHE A 132 11.47 5.50 5.92
CA PHE A 132 10.59 6.12 6.91
C PHE A 132 11.39 6.68 8.10
N PRO A 133 12.29 7.65 7.87
CA PRO A 133 13.13 8.20 8.93
C PRO A 133 12.32 8.85 10.05
N ASP A 134 11.14 9.41 9.75
CA ASP A 134 10.25 10.01 10.77
C ASP A 134 9.59 8.98 11.69
N ILE A 135 9.49 7.71 11.24
CA ILE A 135 8.91 6.60 12.00
C ILE A 135 10.02 5.84 12.73
N PHE A 136 11.15 5.60 12.04
CA PHE A 136 12.29 4.83 12.55
C PHE A 136 13.52 5.73 12.71
N PHE A 137 13.47 6.68 13.64
CA PHE A 137 14.54 7.68 13.87
C PHE A 137 15.58 7.27 14.93
N ASN A 138 15.33 6.21 15.71
CA ASN A 138 16.20 5.73 16.81
C ASN A 138 16.74 4.32 16.54
N ASP A 139 17.69 3.87 17.35
CA ASP A 139 18.17 2.48 17.34
C ASP A 139 17.04 1.51 17.72
N MET A 140 16.49 0.84 16.70
CA MET A 140 15.46 -0.19 16.83
C MET A 140 16.06 -1.59 16.92
N GLY A 141 17.37 -1.74 17.20
CA GLY A 141 18.06 -3.03 17.23
C GLY A 141 17.59 -4.01 18.32
N HIS A 142 16.67 -3.58 19.19
CA HIS A 142 16.00 -4.41 20.19
C HIS A 142 14.65 -4.98 19.72
N LEU A 143 14.12 -4.50 18.59
CA LEU A 143 12.85 -4.96 18.01
C LEU A 143 13.13 -6.01 16.93
N SER A 144 12.27 -7.01 16.88
CA SER A 144 12.18 -7.96 15.77
C SER A 144 11.59 -7.30 14.52
N ILE A 145 11.81 -7.92 13.35
CA ILE A 145 11.26 -7.44 12.07
C ILE A 145 9.71 -7.33 12.13
N PRO A 146 8.96 -8.31 12.68
CA PRO A 146 7.51 -8.20 12.83
C PRO A 146 7.07 -7.05 13.76
N GLU A 147 7.82 -6.74 14.82
CA GLU A 147 7.51 -5.60 15.71
C GLU A 147 7.70 -4.26 14.98
N CYS A 148 8.76 -4.12 14.20
CA CYS A 148 8.96 -2.95 13.33
C CYS A 148 7.83 -2.81 12.30
N PHE A 149 7.39 -3.92 11.71
CA PHE A 149 6.23 -3.93 10.82
C PHE A 149 4.96 -3.48 11.54
N GLY A 150 4.74 -3.93 12.79
CA GLY A 150 3.60 -3.50 13.61
C GLY A 150 3.55 -2.00 13.85
N ILE A 151 4.69 -1.35 14.11
CA ILE A 151 4.80 0.12 14.24
C ILE A 151 4.35 0.82 12.96
N LEU A 152 4.82 0.35 11.80
CA LEU A 152 4.42 0.91 10.50
C LEU A 152 2.92 0.70 10.26
N PHE A 153 2.42 -0.49 10.57
CA PHE A 153 1.02 -0.85 10.39
C PHE A 153 0.09 0.07 11.21
N ASP A 154 0.43 0.33 12.47
CA ASP A 154 -0.29 1.29 13.32
C ASP A 154 -0.23 2.72 12.79
N THR A 155 0.92 3.13 12.25
CA THR A 155 1.08 4.48 11.70
C THR A 155 0.09 4.75 10.55
N TYR A 156 -0.19 3.75 9.72
CA TYR A 156 -1.10 3.90 8.58
C TYR A 156 -2.56 3.54 8.89
N ASN A 157 -2.81 2.59 9.79
CA ASN A 157 -4.16 2.09 10.08
C ASN A 157 -4.77 2.68 11.35
N GLY A 158 -4.00 3.47 12.09
CA GLY A 158 -4.40 4.11 13.34
C GLY A 158 -3.77 3.43 14.56
N PRO A 159 -3.47 4.19 15.64
CA PRO A 159 -2.81 3.64 16.83
C PRO A 159 -3.58 2.47 17.47
N GLY A 160 -2.86 1.42 17.88
CA GLY A 160 -3.41 0.24 18.55
C GLY A 160 -4.21 -0.68 17.63
N THR A 161 -3.98 -0.61 16.31
CA THR A 161 -4.61 -1.53 15.34
C THR A 161 -3.85 -2.86 15.30
N TRP A 162 -2.53 -2.83 15.43
CA TRP A 162 -1.68 -4.01 15.57
C TRP A 162 -2.13 -4.90 16.74
N ASP A 163 -2.40 -4.29 17.91
CA ASP A 163 -2.83 -5.00 19.11
C ASP A 163 -4.22 -5.64 18.97
N LYS A 164 -5.10 -5.05 18.15
CA LYS A 164 -6.41 -5.65 17.82
C LYS A 164 -6.28 -6.90 16.96
N ASN A 165 -5.10 -7.14 16.40
CA ASN A 165 -4.75 -8.26 15.55
C ASN A 165 -5.81 -8.54 14.47
N PRO A 166 -6.20 -7.56 13.62
CA PRO A 166 -7.27 -7.73 12.65
C PRO A 166 -6.94 -8.81 11.60
N TRP A 167 -7.99 -9.34 10.96
CA TRP A 167 -7.83 -10.11 9.74
C TRP A 167 -7.42 -9.21 8.58
N VAL A 168 -6.40 -9.63 7.85
CA VAL A 168 -5.93 -8.99 6.61
C VAL A 168 -5.87 -10.01 5.48
N TRP A 169 -5.73 -9.53 4.25
CA TRP A 169 -5.46 -10.39 3.10
C TRP A 169 -3.96 -10.38 2.79
N LYS A 170 -3.31 -11.53 2.94
CA LYS A 170 -1.98 -11.81 2.39
C LYS A 170 -2.09 -12.01 0.88
N LEU A 171 -1.35 -11.20 0.14
CA LEU A 171 -1.29 -11.26 -1.32
C LEU A 171 0.10 -11.71 -1.74
N GLU A 172 0.16 -12.73 -2.59
CA GLU A 172 1.40 -13.12 -3.26
C GLU A 172 1.31 -12.70 -4.73
N PHE A 173 2.31 -11.96 -5.20
CA PHE A 173 2.33 -11.45 -6.56
C PHE A 173 3.74 -11.36 -7.14
N LYS A 174 3.81 -11.22 -8.45
CA LYS A 174 5.03 -10.84 -9.18
C LYS A 174 4.76 -9.60 -10.03
N ARG A 175 5.78 -8.77 -10.21
CA ARG A 175 5.72 -7.67 -11.17
C ARG A 175 5.77 -8.21 -12.59
N ILE A 176 4.96 -7.63 -13.47
CA ILE A 176 4.94 -7.93 -14.90
C ILE A 176 5.09 -6.65 -15.73
N GLU A 177 5.52 -6.83 -16.98
CA GLU A 177 5.46 -5.80 -18.03
C GLU A 177 4.17 -5.97 -18.83
N LYS A 178 3.62 -4.87 -19.34
CA LYS A 178 2.36 -4.84 -20.08
C LYS A 178 2.46 -3.99 -21.33
#